data_AF-A0A3P7R9R1-F1
#
_entry.id   AF-A0A3P7R9R1-F1
#
_cell.length_a   1.000
_cell.length_b   1.000
_cell.length_c   1.000
_cell.angle_alpha   90.00
_cell.angle_beta   90.00
_cell.angle_gamma   90.00
#
_symmetry.space_group_name_H-M   'P 1'
#
loop_
_entity.id
_entity.type
_entity.pdbx_description
1 polymer ?
#
loop_
_entity_poly.entity_id
_entity_poly.type
_entity_poly.pdbx_seq_one_letter_code
_entity_poly.pdbx_strand_id
1 'polypeptide(L)' 'MVDNGIRWCVTKIIAVIKAYYRSTTAQVLVHNNLSEPFAIRSGVRQGCILSPILFNCTIDWGFEKALKEKLRY' A
#
# COMPACT_ATOMS: atom_id res chain seq x y z
N MET A 1 26.54 -10.94 12.45
CA MET A 1 27.10 -9.92 11.52
C MET A 1 26.59 -10.09 10.08
N VAL A 2 25.57 -10.93 9.82
CA VAL A 2 24.92 -11.07 8.50
C VAL A 2 23.58 -10.29 8.47
N ASP A 3 23.05 -9.96 9.65
CA ASP A 3 21.71 -9.40 9.86
C ASP A 3 21.60 -7.91 9.48
N ASN A 4 22.73 -7.20 9.49
CA ASN A 4 22.78 -5.75 9.24
C ASN A 4 22.56 -5.40 7.76
N GLY A 5 23.02 -6.24 6.82
CA GLY A 5 22.88 -6.00 5.39
C GLY A 5 21.45 -6.19 4.89
N ILE A 6 20.80 -7.27 5.33
CA ILE A 6 19.41 -7.59 4.97
C ILE A 6 18.45 -6.54 5.54
N ARG A 7 18.62 -6.17 6.82
CA ARG A 7 17.80 -5.12 7.46
C ARG A 7 17.89 -3.79 6.72
N TRP A 8 19.08 -3.43 6.25
CA TRP A 8 19.30 -2.22 5.43
C TRP A 8 18.55 -2.26 4.10
N CYS A 9 18.59 -3.40 3.40
CA CYS A 9 17.90 -3.59 2.13
C CYS A 9 16.38 -3.48 2.29
N VAL A 10 15.81 -4.17 3.28
CA VAL A 10 14.38 -4.14 3.59
C VAL A 10 13.91 -2.71 3.89
N THR A 11 14.66 -1.97 4.69
CA THR A 11 14.31 -0.58 5.05
C THR A 11 14.29 0.33 3.82
N LYS A 12 15.22 0.16 2.88
CA LYS A 12 15.25 0.92 1.61
C LYS A 12 14.05 0.60 0.73
N ILE A 13 13.70 -0.68 0.57
CA ILE A 13 12.54 -1.09 -0.23
C ILE A 13 11.24 -0.51 0.35
N ILE A 14 11.07 -0.58 1.67
CA ILE A 14 9.92 0.02 2.36
C ILE A 14 9.86 1.53 2.13
N ALA A 15 11.01 2.23 2.20
CA ALA A 15 11.06 3.66 1.94
C ALA A 15 10.64 4.02 0.51
N VAL A 16 11.09 3.24 -0.48
CA VAL A 16 10.69 3.40 -1.89
C VAL A 16 9.19 3.17 -2.08
N ILE A 17 8.64 2.12 -1.50
CA ILE A 17 7.19 1.84 -1.57
C ILE A 17 6.39 2.98 -0.94
N LYS A 18 6.80 3.46 0.25
CA LYS A 18 6.16 4.61 0.91
C LYS A 18 6.21 5.87 0.05
N ALA A 19 7.37 6.18 -0.53
CA ALA A 19 7.51 7.32 -1.43
C ALA A 19 6.62 7.20 -2.67
N TYR A 20 6.54 6.00 -3.25
CA TYR A 20 5.75 5.73 -4.44
C TYR A 20 4.23 5.88 -4.22
N TYR A 21 3.74 5.68 -2.98
CA TYR A 21 2.32 5.83 -2.61
C TYR A 21 2.01 7.15 -1.89
N ARG A 22 3.01 7.97 -1.56
CA ARG A 22 2.81 9.23 -0.83
C ARG A 22 2.18 10.29 -1.73
N SER A 23 1.18 10.99 -1.19
CA SER A 23 0.56 12.18 -1.81
C SER A 23 0.17 11.99 -3.29
N THR A 24 -0.36 10.81 -3.62
CA THR A 24 -0.78 10.52 -5.00
C THR A 24 -2.12 11.18 -5.31
N THR A 25 -2.25 11.74 -6.51
CA THR A 25 -3.51 12.22 -7.07
C THR A 25 -3.96 11.28 -8.18
N ALA A 26 -5.25 11.28 -8.49
CA ALA A 26 -5.82 10.57 -9.62
C ALA A 26 -6.80 11.45 -10.39
N GLN A 27 -7.02 11.08 -11.65
CA GLN A 27 -8.04 11.62 -12.53
C GLN A 27 -8.73 10.46 -13.21
N VAL A 28 -10.01 10.65 -13.55
CA VAL A 28 -10.80 9.67 -14.29
C VAL A 28 -11.08 10.21 -15.69
N LEU A 29 -10.85 9.39 -16.71
CA LEU A 29 -11.20 9.71 -18.09
C LEU A 29 -12.64 9.26 -18.36
N VAL A 30 -13.51 10.20 -18.73
CA VAL A 30 -14.93 9.96 -19.03
C VAL A 30 -15.28 10.66 -20.34
N HIS A 31 -15.73 9.91 -21.35
CA HIS A 31 -16.06 10.45 -22.68
C HIS A 31 -14.96 11.36 -23.26
N ASN A 32 -13.69 10.93 -23.20
CA ASN A 32 -12.50 11.70 -23.61
C ASN A 32 -12.21 12.99 -22.80
N ASN A 33 -12.91 13.22 -21.69
CA ASN A 33 -12.64 14.34 -20.79
C ASN A 33 -12.06 13.83 -19.48
N LEU A 34 -10.97 14.44 -19.01
CA LEU A 34 -10.39 14.14 -17.70
C LEU A 34 -11.17 14.88 -16.61
N SER A 35 -11.44 14.20 -15.50
CA SER A 35 -11.94 14.85 -14.29
C SER A 35 -10.91 15.80 -13.70
N GLU A 36 -11.35 16.69 -12.81
CA GLU A 36 -10.43 17.39 -11.92
C GLU A 36 -9.58 16.37 -11.11
N PRO A 37 -8.29 16.66 -10.88
CA PRO A 37 -7.46 15.83 -10.02
C PRO A 37 -8.00 15.79 -8.59
N PHE A 38 -8.03 14.60 -8.00
CA PHE A 38 -8.36 14.42 -6.59
C PHE A 38 -7.28 13.62 -5.86
N ALA A 39 -7.10 13.91 -4.57
CA ALA A 39 -6.12 13.21 -3.74
C ALA A 39 -6.59 11.80 -3.39
N ILE A 40 -5.71 10.80 -3.56
CA ILE A 40 -5.95 9.44 -3.11
C ILE A 40 -5.69 9.37 -1.61
N ARG A 41 -6.75 9.13 -0.83
CA ARG A 41 -6.68 9.02 0.64
C ARG A 41 -6.50 7.59 1.13
N SER A 42 -6.98 6.61 0.35
CA SER A 42 -6.95 5.19 0.73
C SER A 42 -6.99 4.31 -0.51
N GLY A 43 -6.65 3.02 -0.32
CA GLY A 43 -6.65 2.02 -1.38
C GLY A 43 -5.30 1.88 -2.09
N VAL A 44 -5.32 1.12 -3.17
CA VAL A 44 -4.16 0.79 -4.00
C VAL A 44 -4.46 1.14 -5.47
N ARG A 45 -3.43 1.23 -6.31
CA ARG A 45 -3.58 1.61 -7.73
C ARG A 45 -3.98 0.41 -8.58
N GLN A 46 -5.15 0.43 -9.20
CA GLN A 46 -5.51 -0.63 -10.15
C GLN A 46 -4.51 -0.68 -11.32
N GLY A 47 -4.14 -1.89 -11.74
CA GLY A 47 -3.11 -2.12 -12.77
C GLY A 47 -1.66 -1.96 -12.29
N CYS A 48 -1.41 -1.51 -11.05
CA CYS A 48 -0.05 -1.43 -10.51
C CYS A 48 0.43 -2.80 -10.01
N ILE A 49 1.63 -3.21 -10.44
CA ILE A 49 2.23 -4.51 -10.08
C ILE A 49 2.40 -4.73 -8.57
N LEU A 50 2.61 -3.66 -7.80
CA LEU A 50 2.75 -3.73 -6.34
C LEU A 50 1.40 -3.79 -5.61
N SER A 51 0.31 -3.39 -6.26
CA SER A 51 -0.99 -3.25 -5.60
C SER A 51 -1.58 -4.57 -5.07
N PRO A 52 -1.51 -5.70 -5.80
CA PRO A 52 -1.98 -6.98 -5.26
C PRO A 52 -1.25 -7.41 -3.98
N ILE A 53 0.07 -7.22 -3.94
CA ILE A 53 0.89 -7.59 -2.77
C ILE A 53 0.53 -6.71 -1.57
N LEU A 54 0.46 -5.39 -1.75
CA LEU A 54 0.12 -4.45 -0.69
C LEU A 54 -1.31 -4.65 -0.17
N PHE A 55 -2.25 -4.98 -1.06
CA PHE A 55 -3.62 -5.31 -0.67
C PHE A 55 -3.65 -6.56 0.21
N ASN A 56 -3.02 -7.66 -0.22
CA ASN A 56 -2.98 -8.89 0.54
C ASN A 56 -2.31 -8.72 1.92
N CYS A 57 -1.17 -8.02 2.00
CA CYS A 57 -0.51 -7.74 3.28
C CYS A 57 -1.40 -6.92 4.23
N THR A 58 -2.19 -5.99 3.70
CA THR A 58 -3.08 -5.15 4.51
C THR A 58 -4.25 -5.97 5.06
N ILE A 59 -4.83 -6.84 4.22
CA ILE A 59 -5.93 -7.73 4.60
C ILE A 59 -5.47 -8.76 5.62
N ASP A 60 -4.32 -9.40 5.40
CA ASP A 60 -3.71 -10.35 6.34
C ASP A 60 -3.49 -9.73 7.73
N TRP A 61 -2.89 -8.53 7.76
CA TRP A 61 -2.74 -7.77 9.00
C TRP A 61 -4.09 -7.45 9.67
N GLY A 62 -5.10 -7.05 8.89
CA GLY A 62 -6.44 -6.77 9.39
C GLY A 62 -7.11 -8.00 10.01
N PHE A 63 -7.01 -9.16 9.35
CA PHE A 63 -7.51 -10.42 9.87
C PHE A 63 -6.77 -10.85 11.14
N GLU A 64 -5.45 -10.73 11.17
CA GLU A 64 -4.64 -11.04 12.36
C GLU A 64 -5.09 -10.20 13.56
N LYS A 65 -5.37 -8.91 13.36
CA LYS A 65 -5.89 -8.02 14.42
C LYS A 65 -7.28 -8.44 14.89
N ALA A 66 -8.21 -8.69 13.96
CA ALA A 66 -9.56 -9.12 14.28
C ALA A 66 -9.57 -10.46 15.05
N LEU A 67 -8.72 -11.41 14.65
CA LEU A 67 -8.59 -12.70 15.35
C LEU A 67 -8.02 -12.52 16.75
N LYS A 68 -6.99 -11.68 16.92
CA LYS A 68 -6.41 -11.38 18.24
C LYS A 68 -7.40 -10.70 19.18
N GLU A 69 -8.28 -9.84 18.67
CA GLU A 69 -9.35 -9.22 19.46
C GLU A 69 -10.40 -10.25 19.89
N LYS A 70 -10.79 -11.16 19.00
CA LYS A 70 -11.73 -12.23 19.31
C LYS A 70 -11.20 -13.22 20.37
N LEU A 71 -9.90 -13.50 20.36
CA LEU A 71 -9.23 -14.38 21.32
C LEU A 71 -8.94 -13.72 22.68
N ARG A 72 -9.20 -12.40 22.82
CA ARG A 72 -9.03 -11.65 24.09
C ARG A 72 -10.32 -11.58 24.91
N TYR A 73 -11.42 -12.10 24.40
CA TYR A 73 -12.68 -12.37 25.12
C TYR A 73 -12.78 -13.86 25.40
#